data_AF-S6W7R6-F1
#
_entry.id   AF-S6W7R6-F1
#
_cell.length_a   1.000
_cell.length_b   1.000
_cell.length_c   1.000
_cell.angle_alpha   90.00
_cell.angle_beta   90.00
_cell.angle_gamma   90.00
#
_symmetry.space_group_name_H-M   'P 1'
#
loop_
_entity.id
_entity.type
_entity.pdbx_description
1 polymer ?
#
loop_
_entity_poly.entity_id
_entity_poly.type
_entity_poly.pdbx_seq_one_letter_code
_entity_poly.pdbx_strand_id
1 'polypeptide(L)'
;DPSLTPDAEAARFVDAEKGVADVKAALEGAKYILMERFAEDASLLEKLRSFLKQEAVISARVVPGKEEEGAKFRDYFEHDEPLKSMPSHRALAIFRGRNEGFLSSALKVGEELPGAMHPCELMIGERFGIQNQSRSADKWLAEVVRWTWKVKLYSHLETDLLGELREGAETEAINVFAHNLHDLLLAAPA
;
A
#
# COMPACT_ATOMS: atom_id res chain seq x y z
N ASP A 1 -8.84 12.96 24.42
CA ASP A 1 -9.81 12.26 25.26
C ASP A 1 -10.90 11.65 24.36
N PRO A 2 -10.94 10.32 24.20
CA PRO A 2 -11.94 9.67 23.35
C PRO A 2 -13.38 9.69 23.90
N SER A 3 -13.60 10.16 25.12
CA SER A 3 -14.94 10.28 25.72
C SER A 3 -15.73 11.50 25.22
N LEU A 4 -15.05 12.48 24.62
CA LEU A 4 -15.68 13.68 24.07
C LEU A 4 -16.49 13.36 22.81
N THR A 5 -17.61 14.07 22.63
CA THR A 5 -18.45 13.95 21.43
C THR A 5 -17.87 14.81 20.31
N PRO A 6 -17.39 14.21 19.18
CA PRO A 6 -16.69 14.95 18.13
C PRO A 6 -17.49 16.14 17.59
N ASP A 7 -18.78 15.95 17.27
CA ASP A 7 -19.66 17.00 16.75
C ASP A 7 -19.82 18.19 17.71
N ALA A 8 -19.90 17.92 19.01
CA ALA A 8 -20.06 18.95 20.03
C ALA A 8 -18.79 19.79 20.19
N GLU A 9 -17.62 19.15 20.18
CA GLU A 9 -16.34 19.85 20.24
C GLU A 9 -16.06 20.62 18.95
N ALA A 10 -16.35 20.03 17.79
CA ALA A 10 -16.12 20.63 16.48
C ALA A 10 -16.94 21.90 16.23
N ALA A 11 -18.12 22.03 16.85
CA ALA A 11 -18.93 23.25 16.76
C ALA A 11 -18.19 24.53 17.18
N ARG A 12 -17.19 24.41 18.07
CA ARG A 12 -16.37 25.53 18.56
C ARG A 12 -15.34 26.02 17.53
N PHE A 13 -15.13 25.27 16.46
CA PHE A 13 -14.11 25.53 15.44
C PHE A 13 -14.72 25.90 14.07
N VAL A 14 -16.05 26.07 14.00
CA VAL A 14 -16.73 26.55 12.79
C VAL A 14 -16.41 28.03 12.59
N ASP A 15 -15.76 28.33 11.46
CA ASP A 15 -15.29 29.65 11.10
C ASP A 15 -15.25 29.75 9.57
N ALA A 16 -16.34 30.26 8.99
CA ALA A 16 -16.50 30.35 7.53
C ALA A 16 -15.45 31.26 6.88
N GLU A 17 -14.97 32.29 7.58
CA GLU A 17 -13.93 33.20 7.07
C GLU A 17 -12.57 32.49 6.94
N LYS A 18 -12.32 31.48 7.77
CA LYS A 18 -11.12 30.62 7.69
C LYS A 18 -11.32 29.36 6.85
N GLY A 19 -12.43 29.25 6.10
CA GLY A 19 -12.72 28.11 5.25
C GLY A 19 -13.31 26.88 5.96
N VAL A 20 -13.73 27.03 7.22
CA VAL A 20 -14.39 25.97 8.01
C VAL A 20 -15.88 26.27 8.10
N ALA A 21 -16.63 25.94 7.06
CA ALA A 21 -18.02 26.38 6.89
C ALA A 21 -19.01 25.73 7.87
N ASP A 22 -18.75 24.51 8.32
CA ASP A 22 -19.63 23.76 9.22
C ASP A 22 -18.86 22.74 10.08
N VAL A 23 -19.58 22.06 10.97
CA VAL A 23 -19.05 21.02 11.87
C VAL A 23 -18.37 19.89 11.09
N LYS A 24 -18.92 19.52 9.94
CA LYS A 24 -18.38 18.44 9.10
C LYS A 24 -17.03 18.85 8.52
N ALA A 25 -16.90 20.07 8.00
CA ALA A 25 -15.65 20.63 7.51
C ALA A 25 -14.59 20.69 8.62
N ALA A 26 -14.98 21.06 9.85
CA ALA A 26 -14.08 21.06 10.99
C ALA A 26 -13.54 19.65 11.31
N LEU A 27 -14.42 18.65 11.35
CA LEU A 27 -14.05 17.25 11.59
C LEU A 27 -13.23 16.65 10.45
N GLU A 28 -13.52 16.99 9.19
CA GLU A 28 -12.73 16.58 8.04
C GLU A 28 -11.32 17.18 8.09
N GLY A 29 -11.20 18.48 8.37
CA GLY A 29 -9.90 19.13 8.56
C GLY A 29 -9.10 18.49 9.70
N ALA A 30 -9.73 18.26 10.86
CA ALA A 30 -9.10 17.57 11.98
C ALA A 30 -8.67 16.13 11.62
N LYS A 31 -9.47 15.41 10.82
CA LYS A 31 -9.12 14.08 10.31
C LYS A 31 -7.87 14.13 9.42
N TYR A 32 -7.79 15.09 8.49
CA TYR A 32 -6.59 15.26 7.66
C TYR A 32 -5.34 15.58 8.49
N ILE A 33 -5.44 16.45 9.50
CA ILE A 33 -4.31 16.75 10.40
C ILE A 33 -3.79 15.47 11.07
N LEU A 34 -4.68 14.61 11.57
CA LEU A 34 -4.28 13.34 12.17
C LEU A 34 -3.71 12.36 11.14
N MET A 35 -4.30 12.28 9.94
CA MET A 35 -3.80 11.43 8.87
C MET A 35 -2.36 11.77 8.48
N GLU A 36 -2.03 13.06 8.32
CA GLU A 36 -0.66 13.49 8.03
C GLU A 36 0.28 13.11 9.18
N ARG A 37 -0.11 13.44 10.42
CA ARG A 37 0.71 13.13 11.60
C ARG A 37 0.98 11.63 11.75
N PHE A 38 -0.02 10.80 11.49
CA PHE A 38 0.12 9.35 11.59
C PHE A 38 0.98 8.79 10.46
N ALA A 39 0.85 9.35 9.24
CA ALA A 39 1.60 8.90 8.08
C ALA A 39 3.09 9.26 8.15
N GLU A 40 3.48 10.26 8.94
CA GLU A 40 4.87 10.69 9.13
C GLU A 40 5.60 10.01 10.31
N ASP A 41 4.93 9.13 11.08
CA ASP A 41 5.57 8.43 12.20
C ASP A 41 6.54 7.35 11.70
N ALA A 42 7.84 7.62 11.85
CA ALA A 42 8.91 6.76 11.33
C ALA A 42 8.86 5.32 11.89
N SER A 43 8.59 5.15 13.19
CA SER A 43 8.51 3.82 13.80
C SER A 43 7.33 3.01 13.27
N LEU A 44 6.19 3.65 13.02
CA LEU A 44 5.04 3.02 12.38
C LEU A 44 5.35 2.63 10.95
N LEU A 45 5.95 3.52 10.16
CA LEU A 45 6.35 3.22 8.78
C LEU A 45 7.29 2.02 8.71
N GLU A 46 8.31 1.97 9.58
CA GLU A 46 9.23 0.84 9.66
C GLU A 46 8.53 -0.48 10.03
N LYS A 47 7.64 -0.44 11.04
CA LYS A 47 6.86 -1.62 11.46
C LYS A 47 5.96 -2.12 10.33
N LEU A 48 5.24 -1.21 9.67
CA LEU A 48 4.34 -1.54 8.56
C LEU A 48 5.11 -2.08 7.34
N ARG A 49 6.22 -1.44 6.96
CA ARG A 49 7.08 -1.90 5.87
C ARG A 49 7.61 -3.30 6.14
N SER A 50 8.11 -3.55 7.34
CA SER A 50 8.63 -4.86 7.74
C SER A 50 7.54 -5.94 7.70
N PHE A 51 6.34 -5.62 8.21
CA PHE A 51 5.20 -6.53 8.17
C PHE A 51 4.77 -6.86 6.73
N LEU A 52 4.57 -5.85 5.90
CA LEU A 52 4.18 -6.04 4.50
C LEU A 52 5.22 -6.83 3.72
N LYS A 53 6.50 -6.57 3.94
CA LYS A 53 7.57 -7.33 3.29
C LYS A 53 7.50 -8.83 3.59
N GLN A 54 7.05 -9.23 4.78
CA GLN A 54 6.97 -10.62 5.20
C GLN A 54 5.65 -11.32 4.82
N GLU A 55 4.55 -10.59 4.90
CA GLU A 55 3.19 -11.15 4.85
C GLU A 55 2.42 -10.79 3.58
N ALA A 56 2.82 -9.73 2.86
CA ALA A 56 2.09 -9.30 1.68
C ALA A 56 2.30 -10.25 0.50
N VAL A 57 1.26 -10.30 -0.32
CA VAL A 57 1.19 -11.00 -1.60
C VAL A 57 1.06 -9.94 -2.69
N ILE A 58 1.86 -10.06 -3.75
CA ILE A 58 1.64 -9.27 -4.97
C ILE A 58 0.53 -9.95 -5.75
N SER A 59 -0.50 -9.17 -6.05
CA SER A 59 -1.67 -9.58 -6.81
C SER A 59 -1.66 -8.89 -8.16
N ALA A 60 -1.41 -9.65 -9.22
CA ALA A 60 -1.47 -9.18 -10.60
C ALA A 60 -2.83 -9.56 -11.22
N ARG A 61 -3.47 -8.59 -11.88
CA ARG A 61 -4.76 -8.78 -12.56
C ARG A 61 -4.77 -8.11 -13.92
N VAL A 62 -5.36 -8.75 -14.92
CA VAL A 62 -5.58 -8.13 -16.24
C VAL A 62 -6.47 -6.90 -16.12
N VAL A 63 -6.12 -5.85 -16.86
CA VAL A 63 -6.99 -4.66 -16.98
C VAL A 63 -8.20 -5.05 -17.82
N PRO A 64 -9.45 -4.79 -17.37
CA PRO A 64 -10.64 -5.15 -18.12
C PRO A 64 -10.62 -4.61 -19.55
N GLY A 65 -10.87 -5.47 -20.53
CA GLY A 65 -10.87 -5.11 -21.95
C GLY A 65 -9.48 -5.13 -22.61
N LYS A 66 -8.44 -5.58 -21.91
CA LYS A 66 -7.07 -5.72 -22.41
C LYS A 66 -6.61 -7.17 -22.54
N GLU A 67 -7.51 -8.14 -22.45
CA GLU A 67 -7.21 -9.57 -22.42
C GLU A 67 -6.60 -10.08 -23.75
N GLU A 68 -7.07 -9.58 -24.89
CA GLU A 68 -6.53 -9.95 -26.20
C GLU A 68 -5.18 -9.27 -26.48
N GLU A 69 -5.12 -7.94 -26.31
CA GLU A 69 -3.89 -7.15 -26.53
C GLU A 69 -2.75 -7.57 -25.57
N GLY A 70 -3.11 -7.95 -24.34
CA GLY A 70 -2.21 -8.37 -23.28
C GLY A 70 -1.85 -9.85 -23.29
N ALA A 71 -2.18 -10.62 -24.34
CA ALA A 71 -2.05 -12.08 -24.36
C ALA A 71 -0.65 -12.62 -24.00
N LYS A 72 0.42 -11.84 -24.21
CA LYS A 72 1.79 -12.19 -23.81
C LYS A 72 2.01 -12.23 -22.29
N PHE A 73 1.10 -11.66 -21.51
CA PHE A 73 1.10 -11.63 -20.05
C PHE A 73 0.03 -12.54 -19.44
N ARG A 74 -0.52 -13.48 -20.22
CA ARG A 74 -1.66 -14.33 -19.81
C ARG A 74 -1.42 -15.09 -18.52
N ASP A 75 -0.19 -15.55 -18.29
CA ASP A 75 0.22 -16.23 -17.05
C ASP A 75 0.01 -15.37 -15.78
N TYR A 76 -0.14 -14.05 -15.94
CA TYR A 76 -0.29 -13.08 -14.86
C TYR A 76 -1.67 -12.41 -14.81
N PHE A 77 -2.64 -12.86 -15.62
CA PHE A 77 -3.99 -12.27 -15.64
C PHE A 77 -4.74 -12.48 -14.32
N GLU A 78 -4.41 -13.54 -13.59
CA GLU A 78 -4.89 -13.82 -12.25
C GLU A 78 -3.79 -14.53 -11.46
N HIS A 79 -2.77 -13.76 -11.04
CA HIS A 79 -1.61 -14.30 -10.34
C HIS A 79 -1.44 -13.65 -8.99
N ASP A 80 -1.24 -14.48 -7.97
CA ASP A 80 -0.99 -14.07 -6.59
C ASP A 80 0.25 -14.79 -6.09
N GLU A 81 1.25 -14.05 -5.61
CA GLU A 81 2.50 -14.63 -5.11
C GLU A 81 3.10 -13.84 -3.93
N PRO A 82 3.67 -14.51 -2.91
CA PRO A 82 4.28 -13.83 -1.78
C PRO A 82 5.38 -12.85 -2.20
N LEU A 83 5.30 -11.62 -1.69
CA LEU A 83 6.26 -10.54 -1.99
C LEU A 83 7.71 -10.95 -1.65
N LYS A 84 7.92 -11.57 -0.48
CA LYS A 84 9.25 -11.95 0.02
C LYS A 84 10.02 -12.95 -0.83
N SER A 85 9.32 -13.75 -1.63
CA SER A 85 9.91 -14.88 -2.38
C SER A 85 9.65 -14.79 -3.87
N MET A 86 9.19 -13.64 -4.36
CA MET A 86 8.89 -13.40 -5.78
C MET A 86 10.16 -13.50 -6.62
N PRO A 87 10.24 -14.41 -7.60
CA PRO A 87 11.39 -14.49 -8.50
C PRO A 87 11.50 -13.28 -9.42
N SER A 88 12.74 -12.88 -9.70
CA SER A 88 13.06 -11.68 -10.47
C SER A 88 12.43 -11.62 -11.86
N HIS A 89 12.45 -12.73 -12.62
CA HIS A 89 11.84 -12.77 -13.95
C HIS A 89 10.31 -12.57 -13.91
N ARG A 90 9.62 -13.07 -12.88
CA ARG A 90 8.18 -12.88 -12.71
C ARG A 90 7.85 -11.46 -12.29
N ALA A 91 8.60 -10.90 -11.34
CA ALA A 91 8.48 -9.50 -10.95
C ALA A 91 8.62 -8.57 -12.16
N LEU A 92 9.68 -8.75 -12.96
CA LEU A 92 9.90 -7.95 -14.17
C LEU A 92 8.80 -8.12 -15.22
N ALA A 93 8.26 -9.33 -15.41
CA ALA A 93 7.15 -9.56 -16.33
C ALA A 93 5.87 -8.84 -15.88
N ILE A 94 5.54 -8.89 -14.59
CA ILE A 94 4.40 -8.17 -14.01
C ILE A 94 4.58 -6.66 -14.15
N PHE A 95 5.76 -6.13 -13.81
CA PHE A 95 6.04 -4.68 -13.94
C PHE A 95 5.98 -4.21 -15.38
N ARG A 96 6.48 -5.02 -16.32
CA ARG A 96 6.37 -4.73 -17.74
C ARG A 96 4.90 -4.71 -18.20
N GLY A 97 4.11 -5.71 -17.82
CA GLY A 97 2.69 -5.76 -18.15
C GLY A 97 1.90 -4.58 -17.57
N ARG A 98 2.25 -4.14 -16.35
CA ARG A 98 1.69 -2.93 -15.74
C ARG A 98 2.09 -1.66 -16.49
N ASN A 99 3.37 -1.50 -16.80
CA ASN A 99 3.87 -0.30 -17.47
C ASN A 99 3.33 -0.16 -18.91
N GLU A 100 3.08 -1.29 -19.58
CA GLU A 100 2.44 -1.33 -20.89
C GLU A 100 0.89 -1.22 -20.82
N GLY A 101 0.30 -1.17 -19.62
CA GLY A 101 -1.14 -0.95 -19.41
C GLY A 101 -2.03 -2.18 -19.55
N PHE A 102 -1.46 -3.39 -19.57
CA PHE A 102 -2.21 -4.64 -19.70
C PHE A 102 -2.54 -5.29 -18.36
N LEU A 103 -1.69 -5.07 -17.35
CA LEU A 103 -1.88 -5.57 -15.99
C LEU A 103 -2.06 -4.42 -15.01
N SER A 104 -2.73 -4.72 -13.91
CA SER A 104 -2.65 -4.00 -12.65
C SER A 104 -1.91 -4.87 -11.64
N SER A 105 -1.19 -4.26 -10.71
CA SER A 105 -0.51 -4.95 -9.61
C SER A 105 -0.84 -4.24 -8.30
N ALA A 106 -1.17 -4.98 -7.27
CA ALA A 106 -1.43 -4.45 -5.94
C ALA A 106 -0.79 -5.33 -4.86
N LEU A 107 -0.43 -4.74 -3.72
CA LEU A 107 -0.10 -5.52 -2.51
C LEU A 107 -1.35 -5.84 -1.70
N LYS A 108 -1.50 -7.11 -1.32
CA LYS A 108 -2.60 -7.60 -0.47
C LYS A 108 -2.06 -8.32 0.75
N VAL A 109 -2.80 -8.26 1.87
CA VAL A 109 -2.50 -9.00 3.09
C VAL A 109 -3.73 -9.77 3.51
N GLY A 110 -3.67 -11.10 3.46
CA GLY A 110 -4.81 -11.96 3.76
C GLY A 110 -6.00 -11.72 2.82
N GLU A 111 -7.17 -12.21 3.22
CA GLU A 111 -8.43 -11.96 2.51
C GLU A 111 -9.09 -10.68 3.01
N GLU A 112 -9.50 -9.81 2.09
CA GLU A 112 -10.32 -8.65 2.42
C GLU A 112 -11.76 -9.09 2.70
N LEU A 113 -12.05 -9.44 3.94
CA LEU A 113 -13.40 -9.78 4.38
C LEU A 113 -14.23 -8.50 4.61
N PRO A 114 -15.47 -8.41 4.11
CA PRO A 114 -16.34 -7.27 4.37
C PRO A 114 -16.52 -7.02 5.87
N GLY A 115 -16.12 -5.83 6.33
CA GLY A 115 -16.23 -5.43 7.74
C GLY A 115 -15.08 -5.88 8.63
N ALA A 116 -14.12 -6.66 8.13
CA ALA A 116 -12.88 -6.94 8.85
C ALA A 116 -11.94 -5.72 8.80
N MET A 117 -11.25 -5.48 9.90
CA MET A 117 -10.23 -4.45 9.98
C MET A 117 -8.94 -4.97 9.34
N HIS A 118 -8.31 -4.17 8.48
CA HIS A 118 -7.05 -4.55 7.86
C HIS A 118 -5.95 -4.69 8.95
N PRO A 119 -5.05 -5.68 8.88
CA PRO A 119 -3.98 -5.85 9.88
C PRO A 119 -3.15 -4.59 10.11
N CYS A 120 -2.87 -3.82 9.06
CA CYS A 120 -2.17 -2.54 9.19
C CYS A 120 -3.00 -1.46 9.90
N GLU A 121 -4.34 -1.46 9.78
CA GLU A 121 -5.20 -0.56 10.55
C GLU A 121 -5.10 -0.86 12.06
N LEU A 122 -5.01 -2.14 12.44
CA LEU A 122 -4.77 -2.55 13.84
C LEU A 122 -3.42 -2.02 14.33
N MET A 123 -2.34 -2.14 13.54
CA MET A 123 -1.02 -1.64 13.92
C MET A 123 -0.98 -0.11 14.09
N ILE A 124 -1.71 0.64 13.26
CA ILE A 124 -1.86 2.10 13.40
C ILE A 124 -2.61 2.41 14.70
N GLY A 125 -3.72 1.71 14.96
CA GLY A 125 -4.50 1.88 16.18
C GLY A 125 -3.67 1.62 17.45
N GLU A 126 -2.92 0.52 17.48
CA GLU A 126 -2.01 0.19 18.57
C GLU A 126 -0.95 1.26 18.80
N ARG A 127 -0.33 1.77 17.72
CA ARG A 127 0.73 2.80 17.81
C ARG A 127 0.23 4.07 18.50
N PHE A 128 -1.00 4.49 18.22
CA PHE A 128 -1.57 5.74 18.74
C PHE A 128 -2.54 5.53 19.90
N GLY A 129 -2.65 4.32 20.44
CA GLY A 129 -3.56 4.01 21.55
C GLY A 129 -5.04 4.16 21.21
N ILE A 130 -5.39 4.04 19.92
CA ILE A 130 -6.76 4.10 19.43
C ILE A 130 -7.35 2.70 19.52
N GLN A 131 -8.35 2.55 20.40
CA GLN A 131 -9.07 1.30 20.61
C GLN A 131 -10.56 1.59 20.56
N ASN A 132 -11.34 0.68 19.99
CA ASN A 132 -12.78 0.79 20.01
C ASN A 132 -13.33 0.23 21.33
N GLN A 133 -13.61 1.13 22.28
CA GLN A 133 -14.21 0.83 23.58
C GLN A 133 -15.65 1.38 23.67
N SER A 134 -16.27 1.65 22.52
CA SER A 134 -17.61 2.25 22.41
C SER A 134 -17.73 3.64 23.06
N ARG A 135 -16.64 4.42 23.11
CA ARG A 135 -16.65 5.82 23.56
C ARG A 135 -17.09 6.75 22.43
N SER A 136 -17.52 7.95 22.78
CA SER A 136 -18.13 8.91 21.85
C SER A 136 -17.28 9.22 20.60
N ALA A 137 -15.95 9.34 20.75
CA ALA A 137 -15.06 9.62 19.62
C ALA A 137 -14.50 8.36 18.93
N ASP A 138 -14.69 7.16 19.48
CA ASP A 138 -14.01 5.94 19.00
C ASP A 138 -14.36 5.63 17.54
N LYS A 139 -15.61 5.85 17.13
CA LYS A 139 -16.05 5.65 15.74
C LYS A 139 -15.33 6.61 14.78
N TRP A 140 -15.18 7.87 15.16
CA TRP A 140 -14.49 8.88 14.36
C TRP A 140 -12.98 8.60 14.31
N LEU A 141 -12.37 8.21 15.43
CA LEU A 141 -10.95 7.82 15.48
C LEU A 141 -10.67 6.55 14.65
N ALA A 142 -11.55 5.56 14.68
CA ALA A 142 -11.45 4.38 13.83
C ALA A 142 -11.56 4.75 12.34
N GLU A 143 -12.40 5.73 12.00
CA GLU A 143 -12.44 6.28 10.65
C GLU A 143 -11.11 6.95 10.28
N VAL A 144 -10.53 7.78 11.15
CA VAL A 144 -9.21 8.40 10.93
C VAL A 144 -8.15 7.34 10.66
N VAL A 145 -8.09 6.26 11.45
CA VAL A 145 -7.14 5.15 11.26
C VAL A 145 -7.32 4.49 9.90
N ARG A 146 -8.57 4.16 9.52
CA ARG A 146 -8.88 3.55 8.23
C ARG A 146 -8.48 4.44 7.06
N TRP A 147 -8.76 5.74 7.14
CA TRP A 147 -8.38 6.71 6.10
C TRP A 147 -6.88 6.91 6.02
N THR A 148 -6.19 6.93 7.17
CA THR A 148 -4.72 7.00 7.21
C THR A 148 -4.11 5.82 6.47
N TRP A 149 -4.62 4.60 6.70
CA TRP A 149 -4.18 3.42 5.96
C TRP A 149 -4.46 3.55 4.46
N LYS A 150 -5.73 3.71 4.07
CA LYS A 150 -6.15 3.62 2.66
C LYS A 150 -5.66 4.78 1.78
N VAL A 151 -5.59 5.99 2.33
CA VAL A 151 -5.32 7.21 1.54
C VAL A 151 -3.86 7.63 1.60
N LYS A 152 -3.14 7.34 2.69
CA LYS A 152 -1.76 7.79 2.89
C LYS A 152 -0.77 6.64 2.90
N LEU A 153 -0.88 5.74 3.87
CA LEU A 153 0.15 4.75 4.15
C LEU A 153 0.23 3.64 3.09
N TYR A 154 -0.90 3.14 2.60
CA TYR A 154 -0.92 2.03 1.63
C TYR A 154 -0.18 2.39 0.34
N SER A 155 -0.54 3.50 -0.30
CA SER A 155 0.06 3.90 -1.57
C SER A 155 1.56 4.22 -1.43
N HIS A 156 1.96 4.83 -0.31
CA HIS A 156 3.36 5.08 0.00
C HIS A 156 4.15 3.76 0.13
N LEU A 157 3.68 2.86 0.99
CA LEU A 157 4.35 1.59 1.26
C LEU A 157 4.35 0.65 0.05
N GLU A 158 3.28 0.67 -0.75
CA GLU A 158 3.21 -0.07 -2.00
C GLU A 158 4.27 0.43 -2.99
N THR A 159 4.41 1.75 -3.14
CA THR A 159 5.40 2.35 -4.03
C THR A 159 6.82 1.96 -3.60
N ASP A 160 7.12 2.09 -2.30
CA ASP A 160 8.42 1.74 -1.72
C ASP A 160 8.76 0.26 -1.97
N LEU A 161 7.86 -0.65 -1.60
CA LEU A 161 8.11 -2.10 -1.65
C LEU A 161 8.19 -2.63 -3.08
N LEU A 162 7.35 -2.12 -3.99
CA LEU A 162 7.44 -2.49 -5.40
C LEU A 162 8.69 -1.90 -6.07
N GLY A 163 9.13 -0.72 -5.66
CA GLY A 163 10.41 -0.15 -6.06
C GLY A 163 11.59 -1.03 -5.64
N GLU A 164 11.64 -1.42 -4.37
CA GLU A 164 12.67 -2.30 -3.82
C GLU A 164 12.71 -3.65 -4.56
N LEU A 165 11.54 -4.28 -4.77
CA LEU A 165 11.46 -5.54 -5.53
C LEU A 165 11.98 -5.37 -6.96
N ARG A 166 11.62 -4.26 -7.62
CA ARG A 166 12.05 -3.98 -8.98
C ARG A 166 13.56 -3.82 -9.07
N GLU A 167 14.16 -3.03 -8.19
CA GLU A 167 15.62 -2.82 -8.15
C GLU A 167 16.37 -4.14 -7.91
N GLY A 168 15.89 -4.97 -6.98
CA GLY A 168 16.46 -6.30 -6.74
C GLY A 168 16.34 -7.20 -7.98
N ALA A 169 15.19 -7.20 -8.64
CA ALA A 169 14.94 -8.03 -9.81
C ALA A 169 15.76 -7.60 -11.04
N GLU A 170 15.91 -6.30 -11.27
CA GLU A 170 16.78 -5.75 -12.32
C GLU A 170 18.25 -6.10 -12.06
N THR A 171 18.71 -6.00 -10.80
CA THR A 171 20.07 -6.38 -10.41
C THR A 171 20.36 -7.85 -10.68
N GLU A 172 19.45 -8.76 -10.31
CA GLU A 172 19.62 -10.18 -10.59
C GLU A 172 19.64 -10.48 -12.10
N ALA A 173 18.74 -9.87 -12.86
CA ALA A 173 18.71 -10.03 -14.31
C ALA A 173 20.01 -9.57 -14.97
N ILE A 174 20.56 -8.42 -14.55
CA ILE A 174 21.84 -7.90 -15.04
C ILE A 174 22.98 -8.89 -14.74
N ASN A 175 23.02 -9.47 -13.54
CA ASN A 175 24.05 -10.44 -13.17
C ASN A 175 24.01 -11.71 -14.05
N VAL A 176 22.80 -12.22 -14.34
CA VAL A 176 22.62 -13.36 -15.24
C VAL A 176 23.08 -13.02 -16.66
N PHE A 177 22.73 -11.83 -17.17
CA PHE A 177 23.20 -11.40 -18.50
C PHE A 177 24.71 -11.21 -18.56
N ALA A 178 25.32 -10.65 -17.51
CA ALA A 178 26.76 -10.47 -17.43
C ALA A 178 27.49 -11.82 -17.44
N HIS A 179 26.99 -12.81 -16.71
CA HIS A 179 27.56 -14.16 -16.71
C HIS A 179 27.46 -14.83 -18.09
N ASN A 180 26.28 -14.78 -18.71
CA ASN A 180 26.07 -15.34 -20.05
C ASN A 180 26.96 -14.67 -21.11
N LEU A 181 27.17 -13.35 -21.01
CA LEU A 181 28.06 -12.62 -21.91
C LEU A 181 29.52 -13.02 -21.69
N HIS A 182 29.95 -13.14 -20.44
CA HIS A 182 31.29 -13.60 -20.09
C HIS A 182 31.58 -14.99 -20.66
N ASP A 183 30.65 -15.93 -20.50
CA ASP A 183 30.81 -17.30 -21.01
C ASP A 183 30.84 -17.34 -22.54
N LEU A 184 30.03 -16.50 -23.20
CA LEU A 184 30.05 -16.35 -24.66
C LEU A 184 31.40 -15.80 -25.16
N LEU A 185 31.99 -14.85 -24.44
CA LEU A 185 33.29 -14.25 -24.79
C LEU A 185 34.47 -15.21 -24.54
N LEU A 186 34.33 -16.17 -23.63
CA LEU A 186 35.34 -17.19 -23.32
C LEU A 186 35.13 -18.51 -24.06
N ALA A 187 34.07 -18.63 -24.86
CA ALA A 187 33.85 -19.80 -25.69
C ALA A 187 35.03 -19.97 -26.68
N ALA A 188 35.57 -21.19 -26.77
CA ALA A 188 36.68 -21.48 -27.67
C ALA A 188 36.29 -21.16 -29.14
N PRO A 189 37.18 -20.51 -29.92
CA PRO A 189 36.89 -20.20 -31.31
C PRO A 189 36.67 -21.49 -32.11
N ALA A 190 35.61 -21.50 -32.92
CA ALA A 190 35.25 -22.61 -33.81
C ALA A 190 36.22 -22.75 -35.00
#